data_AF-A0A8S2UU98-F1
#
_entry.id   AF-A0A8S2UU98-F1
#
_cell.length_a   1.000
_cell.length_b   1.000
_cell.length_c   1.000
_cell.angle_alpha   90.00
_cell.angle_beta   90.00
_cell.angle_gamma   90.00
#
_symmetry.space_group_name_H-M   'P 1'
#
loop_
_entity.id
_entity.type
_entity.pdbx_description
1 polymer ?
#
loop_
_entity_poly.entity_id
_entity_poly.type
_entity_poly.pdbx_seq_one_letter_code
_entity_poly.pdbx_strand_id
1 'polypeptide(L)' 'TSNSTSDYLNFPSDVAVDSNGSVYVTDTFNYRVSLWTSGSSSGVIIAGTGISGSTNNTLDIVYGVARDPNSGTLYLSDTG' A
#
# COMPACT_ATOMS: atom_id res chain seq x y z
N THR A 1 -4.18 17.76 -1.10
CA THR A 1 -3.74 16.70 -0.19
C THR A 1 -2.49 16.10 -0.78
N SER A 2 -1.34 16.24 -0.12
CA SER A 2 -0.05 15.86 -0.69
C SER A 2 -0.03 14.37 -0.99
N ASN A 3 0.06 14.04 -2.28
CA ASN A 3 0.46 12.73 -2.74
C ASN A 3 1.93 12.57 -2.33
N SER A 4 2.19 12.20 -1.07
CA SER A 4 3.56 12.08 -0.55
C SER A 4 4.20 10.89 -1.24
N THR A 5 5.10 11.20 -2.17
CA THR A 5 6.00 10.21 -2.74
C THR A 5 6.79 9.59 -1.60
N SER A 6 6.78 8.27 -1.51
CA SER A 6 7.59 7.54 -0.55
C SER A 6 8.80 6.95 -1.25
N ASP A 7 9.98 7.36 -0.80
CA ASP A 7 11.25 6.86 -1.35
C ASP A 7 11.78 5.64 -0.58
N TYR A 8 11.21 5.29 0.59
CA TYR A 8 11.68 4.18 1.42
C TYR A 8 10.51 3.35 1.98
N LEU A 9 10.69 2.03 1.96
CA LEU A 9 9.80 1.04 2.58
C LEU A 9 10.32 0.67 3.98
N ASN A 10 9.42 0.41 4.92
CA ASN A 10 9.73 0.00 6.29
C ASN A 10 9.02 -1.31 6.63
N PHE A 11 9.80 -2.39 6.59
CA PHE A 11 9.34 -3.75 6.88
C PHE A 11 8.15 -4.19 5.99
N PRO A 12 8.26 -4.08 4.66
CA PRO A 12 7.18 -4.50 3.77
C PRO A 12 6.91 -5.99 3.93
N SER A 13 5.64 -6.37 3.98
CA SER A 13 5.24 -7.75 4.31
C SER A 13 4.65 -8.51 3.14
N ASP A 14 4.03 -7.83 2.17
CA ASP A 14 3.42 -8.47 1.00
C ASP A 14 3.36 -7.53 -0.22
N VAL A 15 3.16 -8.13 -1.40
CA VAL A 15 2.96 -7.40 -2.67
C VAL A 15 1.86 -8.02 -3.53
N ALA A 16 1.13 -7.18 -4.26
CA ALA A 16 0.23 -7.59 -5.35
C ALA A 16 0.64 -6.89 -6.65
N VAL A 17 0.36 -7.52 -7.81
CA VAL A 17 0.75 -6.98 -9.12
C VAL A 17 -0.46 -6.95 -10.05
N ASP A 18 -0.64 -5.86 -10.80
CA ASP A 18 -1.67 -5.79 -11.86
C ASP A 18 -1.16 -6.24 -13.24
N SER A 19 -2.06 -6.31 -14.21
CA SER A 19 -1.73 -6.70 -15.59
C SER A 19 -0.80 -5.72 -16.32
N ASN A 20 -0.65 -4.50 -15.81
CA ASN A 20 0.26 -3.48 -16.37
C ASN A 20 1.64 -3.52 -15.69
N GLY A 21 1.85 -4.44 -14.73
CA GLY A 21 3.08 -4.55 -13.96
C GLY A 21 3.19 -3.53 -12.82
N SER A 22 2.10 -2.86 -12.43
CA SER A 22 2.10 -2.00 -11.25
C SER A 22 2.12 -2.85 -9.99
N VAL A 23 2.99 -2.52 -9.05
CA VAL A 23 3.19 -3.25 -7.80
C VAL A 23 2.59 -2.48 -6.63
N TYR A 24 1.71 -3.14 -5.90
CA TYR A 24 1.10 -2.64 -4.66
C TYR A 24 1.84 -3.29 -3.49
N VAL A 25 2.34 -2.49 -2.57
CA VAL A 25 3.18 -2.96 -1.46
C VAL A 25 2.53 -2.56 -0.13
N THR A 26 2.37 -3.52 0.77
CA THR A 26 2.04 -3.24 2.18
C THR A 26 3.30 -2.79 2.89
N ASP A 27 3.32 -1.53 3.33
CA ASP A 27 4.46 -0.91 3.98
C ASP A 27 4.19 -0.85 5.49
N THR A 28 4.35 -2.01 6.13
CA THR A 28 3.74 -2.36 7.41
C THR A 28 4.07 -1.38 8.53
N PHE A 29 5.34 -1.01 8.72
CA PHE A 29 5.73 -0.07 9.78
C PHE A 29 5.67 1.40 9.36
N ASN A 30 5.20 1.67 8.14
CA ASN A 30 4.73 2.98 7.75
C ASN A 30 3.20 3.03 7.66
N TYR A 31 2.46 2.02 8.12
CA TYR A 31 0.99 2.05 8.27
C TYR A 31 0.26 2.49 6.99
N ARG A 32 0.71 1.97 5.83
CA ARG A 32 0.24 2.42 4.51
C ARG A 32 0.39 1.35 3.44
N VAL A 33 -0.25 1.60 2.30
CA VAL A 33 -0.05 0.87 1.04
C VAL A 33 0.50 1.82 -0.01
N SER A 34 1.55 1.39 -0.71
CA SER A 34 2.18 2.17 -1.78
C SER A 34 2.08 1.48 -3.14
N LEU A 35 1.91 2.26 -4.19
CA LEU A 35 1.85 1.85 -5.58
C LEU A 35 3.14 2.25 -6.30
N TRP A 36 3.75 1.28 -6.98
CA TRP A 36 4.98 1.42 -7.74
C TRP A 36 4.73 1.04 -9.19
N THR A 37 4.90 1.99 -10.10
CA THR A 37 4.79 1.72 -11.54
C THR A 37 6.16 1.38 -12.11
N SER A 38 6.19 0.62 -13.21
CA SER A 38 7.43 0.27 -13.90
C SER A 38 8.29 1.51 -14.20
N GLY A 39 9.56 1.46 -13.80
CA GLY A 39 10.52 2.55 -13.98
C GLY A 39 10.42 3.70 -12.97
N SER A 40 9.49 3.65 -12.00
CA SER A 40 9.44 4.64 -10.92
C SER A 40 10.53 4.37 -9.88
N SER A 41 11.19 5.43 -9.42
CA SER A 41 12.10 5.40 -8.27
C SER A 41 11.39 5.57 -6.93
N SER A 42 10.11 5.93 -6.95
CA SER A 42 9.33 6.28 -5.75
C SER A 42 7.92 5.70 -5.84
N GLY A 43 7.39 5.30 -4.68
CA GLY A 43 6.02 4.83 -4.53
C GLY A 43 5.04 5.97 -4.31
N VAL A 44 3.80 5.78 -4.74
CA VAL A 44 2.67 6.65 -4.45
C VAL A 44 1.83 6.04 -3.33
N ILE A 45 1.53 6.78 -2.27
CA ILE A 45 0.64 6.28 -1.21
C ILE A 45 -0.79 6.25 -1.73
N ILE A 46 -1.44 5.09 -1.64
CA ILE A 46 -2.81 4.89 -2.12
C ILE A 46 -3.79 4.52 -1.01
N ALA A 47 -3.30 4.12 0.16
CA ALA A 47 -4.09 3.88 1.37
C ALA A 47 -3.25 4.09 2.62
N GLY A 48 -3.89 4.48 3.72
CA GLY A 48 -3.23 4.85 4.98
C GLY A 48 -2.63 6.25 4.96
N THR A 49 -2.37 6.79 6.15
CA THR A 49 -1.84 8.16 6.33
C THR A 49 -0.39 8.19 6.81
N GLY A 50 0.24 7.05 7.06
CA GLY A 50 1.54 7.00 7.73
C GLY A 50 1.44 6.90 9.25
N ILE A 51 0.23 6.87 9.81
CA ILE A 51 -0.04 6.86 11.25
C ILE A 51 -0.91 5.64 11.55
N SER A 52 -0.52 4.87 12.56
CA SER A 52 -1.29 3.72 13.04
C SER A 52 -2.68 4.13 13.53
N GLY A 53 -3.69 3.32 13.20
CA GLY A 53 -5.02 3.44 13.80
C GLY A 53 -6.13 2.73 13.03
N SER A 54 -7.31 2.66 13.64
CA SER A 54 -8.48 1.91 13.14
C SER A 54 -9.64 2.78 12.65
N THR A 55 -9.35 4.01 12.22
CA THR A 55 -10.33 4.91 11.59
C THR A 55 -10.39 4.71 10.08
N ASN A 56 -11.42 5.25 9.41
CA ASN A 56 -11.67 5.07 7.98
C ASN A 56 -10.49 5.42 7.03
N ASN A 57 -9.50 6.19 7.47
CA ASN A 57 -8.36 6.58 6.63
C ASN A 57 -7.00 6.17 7.21
N THR A 58 -6.98 5.60 8.41
CA THR A 58 -5.75 5.06 9.01
C THR A 58 -5.70 3.56 8.79
N LEU A 59 -4.50 3.01 8.83
CA LEU A 59 -4.27 1.58 8.89
C LEU A 59 -3.43 1.33 10.14
N ASP A 60 -3.57 0.17 10.76
CA ASP A 60 -2.62 -0.26 11.78
C ASP A 60 -1.60 -1.19 11.11
N ILE A 61 -1.39 -2.40 11.64
CA ILE A 61 -0.46 -3.35 11.05
C ILE A 61 -1.13 -4.04 9.86
N VAL A 62 -0.73 -3.62 8.66
CA VAL A 62 -1.15 -4.21 7.39
C VAL A 62 -0.17 -5.31 6.97
N TYR A 63 -0.68 -6.52 6.77
CA TYR A 63 0.13 -7.66 6.32
C TYR A 63 -0.08 -7.98 4.84
N GLY A 64 -1.12 -8.72 4.51
CA GLY A 64 -1.38 -9.17 3.15
C GLY A 64 -2.09 -8.13 2.29
N VAL A 65 -1.81 -8.18 0.99
CA VAL A 65 -2.56 -7.46 -0.04
C VAL A 65 -2.93 -8.40 -1.18
N ALA A 66 -4.20 -8.41 -1.56
CA ALA A 66 -4.70 -9.09 -2.74
C ALA A 66 -5.43 -8.10 -3.64
N ARG A 67 -5.30 -8.27 -4.96
CA ARG A 67 -6.01 -7.47 -5.96
C ARG A 67 -6.98 -8.35 -6.73
N ASP A 68 -8.24 -7.95 -6.81
CA ASP A 68 -9.17 -8.57 -7.75
C ASP A 68 -8.77 -8.18 -9.18
N PRO A 69 -8.44 -9.14 -10.06
CA PRO A 69 -8.02 -8.84 -11.43
C PRO A 69 -9.12 -8.17 -12.27
N ASN A 70 -10.40 -8.39 -11.95
CA ASN A 70 -11.53 -7.88 -12.74
C ASN A 70 -11.93 -6.46 -12.35
N SER A 71 -12.11 -6.23 -11.04
CA SER A 71 -12.55 -4.92 -10.52
C SER A 71 -11.39 -3.97 -10.23
N GLY A 72 -10.18 -4.50 -9.99
CA GLY A 72 -9.03 -3.75 -9.50
C GLY A 72 -9.10 -3.40 -8.01
N THR A 73 -10.12 -3.85 -7.29
CA THR A 73 -10.23 -3.65 -5.85
C THR A 73 -9.09 -4.33 -5.10
N LEU A 74 -8.51 -3.61 -4.14
CA LEU A 74 -7.51 -4.15 -3.21
C LEU A 74 -8.19 -4.61 -1.91
N TYR A 75 -7.81 -5.79 -1.46
CA TYR A 75 -8.16 -6.35 -0.16
C TYR A 75 -6.91 -6.39 0.70
N LEU A 76 -7.02 -5.86 1.91
CA LEU A 76 -5.91 -5.72 2.85
C LEU A 76 -6.26 -6.48 4.13
N SER A 77 -5.27 -7.15 4.73
CA SER A 77 -5.41 -7.65 6.10
C SER A 77 -4.79 -6.63 7.06
N ASP A 78 -5.63 -5.72 7.56
CA ASP A 78 -5.29 -4.75 8.61
C ASP A 78 -5.69 -5.32 9.98
N THR A 79 -4.90 -5.06 11.02
CA THR A 79 -5.07 -5.68 12.36
C THR A 79 -5.42 -4.70 13.48
N GLY A 80 -6.01 -3.55 13.14
CA GLY A 80 -6.49 -2.52 14.07
C GLY A 80 -7.90 -2.68 14.62
#